data_AF-A0A7C3QME7-F1
#
_entry.id   AF-A0A7C3QME7-F1
#
_cell.length_a   1.000
_cell.length_b   1.000
_cell.length_c   1.000
_cell.angle_alpha   90.00
_cell.angle_beta   90.00
_cell.angle_gamma   90.00
#
_symmetry.space_group_name_H-M   'P 1'
#
loop_
_entity.id
_entity.type
_entity.pdbx_description
1 polymer ?
#
loop_
_entity_poly.entity_id
_entity_poly.type
_entity_poly.pdbx_seq_one_letter_code
_entity_poly.pdbx_strand_id
1 'polypeptide(L)'
;MDEQISRYLPLTEATAYILMAVVEPLHGYALMQKVEQMSQGTVRIGPGTLYGAFAQLEKEGLIRMVKEADRRKSYLLTEKGKTVLLEHLRRTELLVTYGRMIAKEM
;
A
#
# COMPACT_ATOMS: atom_id res chain seq x y z
N MET A 1 12.18 -14.31 -10.23
CA MET A 1 11.18 -13.29 -9.84
C MET A 1 10.93 -12.44 -11.07
N ASP A 2 9.68 -12.21 -11.44
CA ASP A 2 9.36 -11.40 -12.61
C ASP A 2 10.04 -10.03 -12.49
N GLU A 3 10.86 -9.67 -13.48
CA GLU A 3 11.65 -8.43 -13.53
C GLU A 3 10.71 -7.20 -13.46
N GLN A 4 9.45 -7.38 -13.85
CA GLN A 4 8.43 -6.34 -13.73
C GLN A 4 7.97 -6.08 -12.28
N ILE A 5 8.07 -7.07 -11.38
CA ILE A 5 7.63 -6.97 -9.97
C ILE A 5 8.76 -6.47 -9.08
N SER A 6 10.00 -6.89 -9.35
CA SER A 6 11.17 -6.55 -8.51
C SER A 6 11.43 -5.05 -8.42
N ARG A 7 11.15 -4.28 -9.49
CA ARG A 7 11.34 -2.81 -9.51
C ARG A 7 10.50 -2.05 -8.48
N TYR A 8 9.44 -2.66 -7.97
CA TYR A 8 8.57 -2.06 -6.96
C TYR A 8 8.97 -2.37 -5.52
N LEU A 9 9.99 -3.23 -5.34
CA LEU A 9 10.28 -3.83 -4.05
C LEU A 9 11.66 -3.39 -3.52
N PRO A 10 11.76 -3.05 -2.22
CA PRO A 10 10.65 -2.97 -1.25
C PRO A 10 9.73 -1.78 -1.53
N LEU A 11 8.44 -1.92 -1.20
CA LEU A 11 7.53 -0.79 -1.14
C LEU A 11 7.96 0.14 0.00
N THR A 12 7.73 1.44 -0.18
CA THR A 12 7.76 2.36 0.96
C THR A 12 6.62 2.03 1.92
N GLU A 13 6.80 2.32 3.22
CA GLU A 13 5.80 2.03 4.23
C GLU A 13 4.43 2.65 3.89
N ALA A 14 4.41 3.93 3.48
CA ALA A 14 3.18 4.60 3.03
C ALA A 14 2.52 3.90 1.84
N THR A 15 3.30 3.44 0.85
CA THR A 15 2.75 2.73 -0.32
C THR A 15 2.19 1.38 0.08
N ALA A 16 2.87 0.63 0.95
CA ALA A 16 2.38 -0.64 1.46
C ALA A 16 1.02 -0.45 2.17
N TYR A 17 0.88 0.55 3.04
CA TYR A 17 -0.40 0.85 3.69
C TYR A 17 -1.48 1.30 2.71
N ILE A 18 -1.16 2.13 1.70
CA ILE A 18 -2.11 2.52 0.66
C ILE A 18 -2.64 1.27 -0.07
N LEU A 19 -1.74 0.38 -0.52
CA LEU A 19 -2.14 -0.84 -1.23
C LEU A 19 -2.97 -1.76 -0.34
N MET A 20 -2.58 -1.98 0.92
CA MET A 20 -3.40 -2.77 1.85
C MET A 20 -4.78 -2.14 2.11
N ALA A 21 -4.88 -0.81 2.15
CA ALA A 21 -6.14 -0.12 2.40
C ALA A 21 -7.15 -0.29 1.25
N VAL A 22 -6.68 -0.35 -0.01
CA VAL A 22 -7.52 -0.44 -1.23
C VAL A 22 -7.71 -1.88 -1.75
N VAL A 23 -7.60 -2.88 -0.88
CA VAL A 23 -8.08 -4.25 -1.17
C VAL A 23 -9.60 -4.25 -1.39
N GLU A 24 -10.29 -3.28 -0.80
CA GLU A 24 -11.70 -2.96 -1.02
C GLU A 24 -11.82 -1.53 -1.59
N PRO A 25 -12.86 -1.21 -2.37
CA PRO A 25 -13.01 0.13 -2.96
C PRO A 25 -13.01 1.22 -1.89
N LEU A 26 -12.05 2.15 -1.96
CA LEU A 26 -11.90 3.19 -0.95
C LEU A 26 -11.59 4.56 -1.58
N HIS A 27 -12.27 5.59 -1.10
CA HIS A 27 -12.01 6.98 -1.51
C HIS A 27 -10.97 7.65 -0.61
N GLY A 28 -10.36 8.73 -1.11
CA GLY A 28 -9.18 9.35 -0.49
C GLY A 28 -9.29 9.65 1.02
N TYR A 29 -10.39 10.27 1.47
CA TYR A 29 -10.57 10.59 2.89
C TYR A 29 -10.60 9.36 3.82
N ALA A 30 -11.44 8.36 3.49
CA ALA A 30 -11.53 7.12 4.26
C ALA A 30 -10.21 6.34 4.23
N LEU A 31 -9.45 6.43 3.13
CA LEU A 31 -8.12 5.84 3.05
C LEU A 31 -7.15 6.47 4.04
N MET A 32 -7.06 7.80 4.11
CA MET A 32 -6.15 8.46 5.06
C MET A 32 -6.43 8.00 6.50
N GLN A 33 -7.70 7.91 6.89
CA GLN A 33 -8.10 7.41 8.20
C GLN A 33 -7.72 5.94 8.41
N LYS A 34 -7.99 5.08 7.42
CA LYS A 34 -7.67 3.65 7.49
C LYS A 34 -6.16 3.43 7.60
N VAL A 35 -5.34 4.18 6.86
CA VAL A 35 -3.87 4.09 6.95
C VAL A 35 -3.36 4.53 8.31
N GLU A 36 -3.86 5.65 8.85
CA GLU A 36 -3.48 6.10 10.19
C GLU A 36 -3.86 5.06 11.25
N GLN A 37 -5.06 4.47 11.15
CA GLN A 37 -5.50 3.42 12.07
C GLN A 37 -4.65 2.15 11.97
N MET A 38 -4.41 1.65 10.75
CA MET A 38 -3.62 0.43 10.52
C MET A 38 -2.19 0.57 11.01
N SER A 39 -1.60 1.76 10.85
CA SER A 39 -0.24 2.06 11.28
C SER A 39 -0.13 2.47 12.75
N GLN A 40 -1.22 2.45 13.53
CA GLN A 40 -1.24 2.93 14.91
C GLN A 40 -0.71 4.36 15.05
N GLY A 41 -1.00 5.20 14.05
CA GLY A 41 -0.59 6.61 14.01
C GLY A 41 0.83 6.86 13.51
N THR A 42 1.64 5.84 13.20
CA THR A 42 3.01 6.05 12.71
C THR A 42 3.05 6.57 11.27
N VAL A 43 2.02 6.28 10.48
CA VAL A 43 1.90 6.76 9.09
C VAL A 43 0.70 7.68 8.95
N ARG A 44 0.97 8.95 8.60
CA ARG A 44 -0.03 9.96 8.29
C ARG A 44 0.17 10.49 6.89
N ILE A 45 -0.85 10.39 6.06
CA ILE A 45 -0.80 10.82 4.67
C ILE A 45 -1.69 12.05 4.50
N GLY A 46 -1.09 13.16 4.04
CA GLY A 46 -1.84 14.36 3.69
C GLY A 46 -2.55 14.22 2.33
N PRO A 47 -3.59 15.01 2.04
CA PRO A 47 -4.36 14.92 0.80
C PRO A 47 -3.50 15.02 -0.46
N GLY A 48 -2.58 16.00 -0.52
CA GLY A 48 -1.71 16.19 -1.68
C GLY A 48 -0.81 14.98 -1.95
N THR A 49 -0.21 14.42 -0.90
CA THR A 49 0.61 13.20 -0.98
C THR A 49 -0.22 12.01 -1.45
N LEU A 50 -1.44 11.86 -0.93
CA LEU A 50 -2.30 10.76 -1.33
C LEU A 50 -2.71 10.85 -2.80
N TYR A 51 -3.11 12.03 -3.28
CA TYR A 51 -3.50 12.19 -4.68
C TYR A 51 -2.31 11.98 -5.63
N GLY A 52 -1.11 12.43 -5.26
CA GLY A 52 0.12 12.13 -5.99
C GLY A 52 0.41 10.62 -6.03
N ALA A 53 0.27 9.93 -4.90
CA ALA A 53 0.44 8.49 -4.81
C ALA A 53 -0.58 7.74 -5.67
N PHE A 54 -1.87 8.11 -5.61
CA PHE A 54 -2.90 7.51 -6.47
C PHE A 54 -2.61 7.69 -7.95
N ALA A 55 -2.25 8.89 -8.38
CA ALA A 55 -1.92 9.15 -9.78
C ALA A 55 -0.75 8.27 -10.26
N GLN A 56 0.30 8.13 -9.44
CA GLN A 56 1.45 7.30 -9.79
C GLN A 56 1.10 5.80 -9.78
N LEU A 57 0.42 5.32 -8.74
CA LEU A 57 0.05 3.90 -8.62
C LEU A 57 -0.94 3.46 -9.71
N GLU A 58 -1.86 4.35 -10.10
CA GLU A 58 -2.78 4.12 -11.21
C GLU A 58 -2.03 4.09 -12.55
N LYS A 59 -1.14 5.06 -12.78
CA LYS A 59 -0.26 5.09 -13.97
C LYS A 59 0.61 3.83 -14.09
N GLU A 60 1.07 3.28 -12.97
CA GLU A 60 1.86 2.05 -12.92
C GLU A 60 1.01 0.76 -13.00
N GLY A 61 -0.32 0.90 -12.98
CA GLY A 61 -1.28 -0.19 -13.05
C GLY A 61 -1.33 -1.04 -11.78
N LEU A 62 -0.94 -0.51 -10.63
CA LEU A 62 -1.02 -1.19 -9.33
C LEU A 62 -2.41 -1.03 -8.67
N ILE A 63 -3.08 0.08 -8.97
CA ILE A 63 -4.48 0.32 -8.57
C ILE A 63 -5.27 0.79 -9.80
N ARG A 64 -6.59 0.78 -9.68
CA ARG A 64 -7.51 1.34 -10.69
C ARG A 64 -8.68 2.05 -10.02
N MET A 65 -9.16 3.14 -10.61
CA MET A 65 -10.43 3.74 -10.22
C MET A 65 -11.59 2.79 -10.56
N VAL A 66 -12.51 2.58 -9.61
CA VAL A 66 -13.66 1.67 -9.77
C VAL A 66 -15.00 2.36 -9.57
N LYS A 67 -15.03 3.55 -8.94
CA LYS A 67 -16.25 4.32 -8.70
C LYS A 67 -15.92 5.80 -8.59
N GLU A 68 -16.79 6.64 -9.12
CA GLU A 68 -16.80 8.08 -8.87
C GLU A 68 -18.21 8.51 -8.44
N ALA A 69 -18.31 9.13 -7.26
CA ALA A 69 -19.55 9.68 -6.73
C ALA A 69 -19.24 10.99 -5.99
N ASP A 70 -20.04 12.03 -6.20
CA ASP A 70 -19.84 13.36 -5.57
C ASP A 70 -18.41 13.90 -5.74
N ARG A 71 -17.81 13.72 -6.94
CA ARG A 71 -16.41 14.06 -7.27
C ARG A 71 -15.35 13.33 -6.42
N ARG A 72 -15.72 12.25 -5.74
CA ARG A 72 -14.81 11.38 -4.97
C ARG A 72 -14.56 10.10 -5.75
N LYS A 73 -13.30 9.90 -6.14
CA LYS A 73 -12.83 8.67 -6.78
C LYS A 73 -12.49 7.62 -5.73
N SER A 74 -12.96 6.40 -5.97
CA SER A 74 -12.61 5.22 -5.18
C SER A 74 -11.72 4.30 -5.99
N TYR A 75 -10.68 3.77 -5.35
CA TYR A 75 -9.66 2.95 -5.98
C TYR A 75 -9.68 1.52 -5.44
N LEU A 76 -9.24 0.58 -6.26
CA LEU A 76 -9.08 -0.83 -5.92
C LEU A 76 -7.74 -1.34 -6.44
N LEU A 77 -7.12 -2.28 -5.72
CA LEU A 77 -5.98 -3.07 -6.18
C LEU A 77 -6.27 -3.77 -7.52
N THR A 78 -5.29 -3.75 -8.43
CA THR A 78 -5.26 -4.60 -9.62
C THR A 78 -4.62 -5.95 -9.30
N GLU A 79 -4.69 -6.93 -10.21
CA GLU A 79 -3.96 -8.20 -10.04
C GLU A 79 -2.44 -7.97 -9.93
N LYS A 80 -1.88 -7.07 -10.75
CA LYS A 80 -0.47 -6.68 -10.65
C LYS A 80 -0.14 -6.07 -9.28
N GLY A 81 -0.99 -5.17 -8.80
CA GLY A 81 -0.83 -4.58 -7.46
C GLY A 81 -0.90 -5.62 -6.35
N LYS A 82 -1.78 -6.61 -6.46
CA LYS A 82 -1.88 -7.73 -5.50
C LYS A 82 -0.59 -8.53 -5.47
N THR A 83 -0.04 -8.89 -6.62
CA THR A 83 1.26 -9.61 -6.70
C THR A 83 2.38 -8.80 -6.04
N VAL A 84 2.49 -7.50 -6.33
CA VAL A 84 3.49 -6.62 -5.70
C VAL A 84 3.31 -6.56 -4.19
N LEU A 85 2.08 -6.38 -3.70
CA LEU A 85 1.80 -6.31 -2.27
C LEU A 85 2.14 -7.64 -1.57
N LEU A 86 1.75 -8.78 -2.13
CA LEU A 86 2.04 -10.09 -1.55
C LEU A 86 3.54 -10.37 -1.47
N GLU A 87 4.32 -10.03 -2.50
CA GLU A 87 5.78 -10.17 -2.45
C GLU A 87 6.43 -9.23 -1.44
N HIS A 88 5.91 -8.00 -1.28
CA HIS A 88 6.37 -7.11 -0.23
C HIS A 88 6.13 -7.71 1.16
N LEU A 89 4.90 -8.17 1.42
CA LEU A 89 4.52 -8.75 2.71
C LEU A 89 5.35 -10.00 3.03
N ARG A 90 5.59 -10.88 2.04
CA ARG A 90 6.44 -12.07 2.21
C ARG A 90 7.86 -11.70 2.62
N ARG A 91 8.45 -10.65 2.02
CA ARG A 91 9.79 -10.17 2.39
C ARG A 91 9.80 -9.56 3.79
N THR A 92 8.78 -8.78 4.12
CA THR A 92 8.64 -8.13 5.44
C THR A 92 8.42 -9.16 6.55
N GLU A 93 7.65 -10.22 6.30
CA GLU A 93 7.46 -11.33 7.25
C GLU A 93 8.77 -12.03 7.58
N LEU A 94 9.62 -12.26 6.57
CA LEU A 94 10.94 -12.85 6.79
C LEU A 94 11.82 -11.94 7.68
N LEU A 95 11.81 -10.63 7.41
CA LEU A 95 12.55 -9.64 8.20
C LEU A 95 12.07 -9.61 9.66
N VAL A 96 10.75 -9.58 9.88
CA VAL A 96 10.17 -9.58 11.24
C VAL A 96 10.49 -10.88 11.97
N THR A 97 10.43 -12.02 11.29
CA THR A 97 10.76 -13.33 11.87
C THR A 97 12.18 -13.36 12.41
N TYR A 98 13.17 -13.03 11.58
CA TYR A 98 14.56 -13.00 12.04
C TYR A 98 14.84 -11.88 13.05
N GLY A 99 14.23 -10.70 12.87
CA GLY A 99 14.36 -9.59 13.81
C GLY A 99 13.87 -9.96 15.21
N ARG A 100 12.76 -10.71 15.32
CA ARG A 100 12.25 -11.23 16.59
C ARG A 100 13.15 -12.30 17.21
N MET A 101 13.87 -13.08 16.42
CA MET A 101 14.84 -14.06 16.93
C MET A 101 16.03 -13.33 17.56
N ILE A 102 16.63 -12.39 16.82
CA ILE A 102 17.79 -11.61 17.28
C ILE A 102 17.43 -10.76 18.51
N ALA A 103 16.26 -10.11 18.52
CA ALA A 103 15.83 -9.29 19.66
C ALA A 103 15.64 -10.09 20.97
N LYS A 104 15.52 -11.42 20.92
CA LYS A 104 15.49 -12.29 22.12
C LYS A 104 16.88 -12.64 22.63
N GLU A 105 17.90 -12.49 21.79
CA GLU A 105 19.31 -12.75 22.12
C GLU A 105 20.03 -11.49 22.64
N MET A 106 19.36 -10.33 22.57
CA MET A 106 19.79 -9.04 23.13
C MET A 106 19.27 -8.86 24.56
#